data_AF-A0A8B5RSK6-F1
#
_entry.id   AF-A0A8B5RSK6-F1
#
_cell.length_a   1.000
_cell.length_b   1.000
_cell.length_c   1.000
_cell.angle_alpha   90.00
_cell.angle_beta   90.00
_cell.angle_gamma   90.00
#
_symmetry.space_group_name_H-M   'P 1'
#
loop_
_entity.id
_entity.type
_entity.pdbx_description
1 polymer ?
#
loop_
_entity_poly.entity_id
_entity_poly.type
_entity_poly.pdbx_seq_one_letter_code
_entity_poly.pdbx_strand_id
1 'polypeptide(L)'
;MKQRRIVSLDIIRGLAIYLIVFMNSLEVIPRVAGENIIETHTDAIIYNLEEIFIENKFIGLFSLLFGISMGIFMDNARRKNLSPLKLMFRRLLFLLIVGIMTFMFLTPFLPYAIIGLIIMFVENLKKPKLTLIFLIVVILSFIAISIYQNNFFHLNIAITLDMLLGLFLWQSGTISNFKEYKRQYLVSLIIGLIIITLVDLNWMYFDFDKNLILYLITPLQTFIYFILLMFITQSQRVRQWLKPAEKVGKTAFTNFILQILLLNLIIRIFFNSSCPTPSRSILISVITILIMSVLTKVWLKYFKQGPLEKIWRMWTYKNIQNK
;
A
#
# COMPACT_ATOMS: atom_id res chain seq x y z
N MET A 1 -15.95 24.21 -4.19
CA MET A 1 -16.15 23.49 -2.90
C MET A 1 -14.80 22.98 -2.38
N LYS A 2 -14.38 23.34 -1.15
CA LYS A 2 -13.18 22.77 -0.50
C LYS A 2 -13.41 21.28 -0.29
N GLN A 3 -12.62 20.42 -0.93
CA GLN A 3 -12.73 18.98 -0.70
C GLN A 3 -12.24 18.69 0.71
N ARG A 4 -13.17 18.23 1.56
CA ARG A 4 -12.86 17.83 2.93
C ARG A 4 -11.90 16.65 2.87
N ARG A 5 -10.84 16.71 3.68
CA ARG A 5 -9.89 15.62 3.86
C ARG A 5 -10.64 14.33 4.20
N ILE A 6 -10.41 13.27 3.43
CA ILE A 6 -11.11 11.99 3.61
C ILE A 6 -10.43 11.21 4.74
N VAL A 7 -10.95 11.36 5.95
CA VAL A 7 -10.38 10.75 7.17
C VAL A 7 -10.22 9.24 7.05
N SER A 8 -11.17 8.56 6.41
CA SER A 8 -11.10 7.11 6.16
C SER A 8 -9.83 6.70 5.41
N LEU A 9 -9.41 7.45 4.38
CA LEU A 9 -8.21 7.11 3.61
C LEU A 9 -6.93 7.24 4.44
N ASP A 10 -6.87 8.22 5.34
CA ASP A 10 -5.73 8.35 6.25
C ASP A 10 -5.69 7.20 7.27
N ILE A 11 -6.84 6.77 7.79
CA ILE A 11 -6.92 5.60 8.68
C ILE A 11 -6.48 4.33 7.96
N ILE A 12 -7.01 4.08 6.76
CA ILE A 12 -6.71 2.89 5.97
C ILE A 12 -5.21 2.87 5.62
N ARG A 13 -4.61 4.02 5.28
CA ARG A 13 -3.16 4.13 5.07
C ARG A 13 -2.35 3.82 6.33
N GLY A 14 -2.80 4.28 7.49
CA GLY A 14 -2.14 3.98 8.77
C GLY A 14 -2.21 2.51 9.16
N LEU A 15 -3.36 1.87 8.94
CA LEU A 15 -3.53 0.43 9.14
C LEU A 15 -2.63 -0.38 8.20
N ALA A 16 -2.54 0.02 6.93
CA ALA A 16 -1.61 -0.59 5.98
C ALA A 16 -0.17 -0.56 6.51
N ILE A 17 0.27 0.58 7.04
CA ILE A 17 1.62 0.72 7.62
C ILE A 17 1.81 -0.22 8.80
N TYR A 18 0.87 -0.28 9.75
CA TYR A 18 0.99 -1.22 10.87
C TYR A 18 1.11 -2.68 10.41
N LEU A 19 0.36 -3.08 9.40
CA LEU A 19 0.38 -4.46 8.92
C LEU A 19 1.63 -4.78 8.11
N ILE A 20 2.20 -3.79 7.42
CA ILE A 20 3.51 -3.90 6.77
C ILE A 20 4.64 -4.11 7.80
N VAL A 21 4.50 -3.62 9.05
CA VAL A 21 5.50 -3.89 10.10
C VAL A 21 5.68 -5.40 10.31
N PHE A 22 4.59 -6.16 10.36
CA PHE A 22 4.62 -7.61 10.58
C PHE A 22 5.41 -8.32 9.48
N MET A 23 5.06 -8.07 8.22
CA MET A 23 5.79 -8.59 7.06
C MET A 23 7.28 -8.19 7.09
N ASN A 24 7.57 -6.90 7.28
CA ASN A 24 8.94 -6.41 7.31
C ASN A 24 9.75 -6.97 8.48
N SER A 25 9.13 -7.38 9.59
CA SER A 25 9.85 -7.91 10.74
C SER A 25 10.55 -9.24 10.45
N LEU A 26 10.06 -10.01 9.46
CA LEU A 26 10.69 -11.23 8.96
C LEU A 26 11.61 -11.02 7.76
N GLU A 27 11.41 -9.93 7.00
CA GLU A 27 12.10 -9.71 5.71
C GLU A 27 13.22 -8.68 5.76
N VAL A 28 13.24 -7.80 6.77
CA VAL A 28 14.19 -6.68 6.83
C VAL A 28 15.65 -7.14 6.95
N ILE A 29 15.87 -8.32 7.53
CA ILE A 29 17.18 -8.96 7.62
C ILE A 29 17.23 -10.11 6.60
N PRO A 30 18.22 -10.13 5.69
CA PRO A 30 18.41 -11.25 4.77
C PRO A 30 18.63 -12.55 5.54
N ARG A 31 17.88 -13.60 5.17
CA ARG A 31 18.07 -14.93 5.74
C ARG A 31 19.43 -15.48 5.33
N VAL A 32 20.16 -16.05 6.29
CA VAL A 32 21.39 -16.79 5.99
C VAL A 32 21.01 -18.13 5.36
N ALA A 33 21.78 -18.58 4.36
CA ALA A 33 21.50 -19.85 3.70
C ALA A 33 21.50 -21.01 4.72
N GLY A 34 20.40 -21.76 4.79
CA GLY A 34 20.19 -22.85 5.76
C GLY A 34 19.59 -22.43 7.12
N GLU A 35 19.28 -21.15 7.31
CA GLU A 35 18.62 -20.66 8.54
C GLU A 35 17.14 -21.09 8.58
N ASN A 36 16.81 -22.00 9.50
CA ASN A 36 15.43 -22.38 9.78
C ASN A 36 14.83 -21.45 10.82
N ILE A 37 13.93 -20.56 10.39
CA ILE A 37 13.21 -19.64 11.27
C ILE A 37 11.97 -20.27 11.93
N ILE A 38 11.51 -21.42 11.42
CA ILE A 38 10.39 -22.17 11.99
C ILE A 38 10.95 -23.22 12.95
N GLU A 39 11.06 -22.86 14.22
CA GLU A 39 11.59 -23.75 15.26
C GLU A 39 10.48 -24.55 15.94
N THR A 40 9.27 -24.00 16.01
CA THR A 40 8.15 -24.58 16.76
C THR A 40 6.87 -24.70 15.92
N HIS A 41 5.93 -25.53 16.36
CA HIS A 41 4.58 -25.58 15.76
C HIS A 41 3.88 -24.22 15.83
N THR A 42 4.10 -23.45 16.90
CA THR A 42 3.57 -22.09 17.04
C THR A 42 4.15 -21.16 15.98
N ASP A 43 5.45 -21.27 15.67
CA ASP A 43 6.07 -20.49 14.60
C ASP A 43 5.48 -20.83 13.23
N ALA A 44 5.23 -22.11 12.95
CA ALA A 44 4.62 -22.54 11.70
C ALA A 44 3.20 -21.98 11.53
N ILE A 45 2.39 -22.00 12.60
CA ILE A 45 1.04 -21.44 12.59
C ILE A 45 1.09 -19.93 12.34
N ILE A 46 1.97 -19.21 13.05
CA ILE A 46 2.12 -17.76 12.89
C ILE A 46 2.56 -17.42 11.47
N TYR A 47 3.59 -18.11 10.96
CA TYR A 47 4.09 -17.90 9.61
C TYR A 47 2.99 -18.09 8.57
N ASN A 48 2.22 -19.17 8.65
CA ASN A 48 1.11 -19.43 7.73
C ASN A 48 0.00 -18.37 7.85
N LEU A 49 -0.29 -17.88 9.05
CA LEU A 49 -1.26 -16.80 9.25
C LEU A 49 -0.79 -15.49 8.64
N GLU A 50 0.50 -15.14 8.77
CA GLU A 50 1.07 -13.96 8.13
C GLU A 50 1.08 -14.10 6.61
N GLU A 51 1.46 -15.26 6.07
CA GLU A 51 1.42 -15.56 4.64
C GLU A 51 -0.01 -15.41 4.08
N ILE A 52 -1.02 -15.97 4.75
CA ILE A 52 -2.41 -15.92 4.28
C ILE A 52 -3.02 -14.53 4.41
N PHE A 53 -2.88 -13.86 5.57
CA PHE A 53 -3.63 -12.64 5.85
C PHE A 53 -2.87 -11.35 5.58
N ILE A 54 -1.54 -11.35 5.65
CA ILE A 54 -0.71 -10.15 5.65
C ILE A 54 0.10 -10.02 4.37
N GLU A 55 0.86 -11.06 4.03
CA GLU A 55 1.87 -11.02 2.97
C GLU A 55 1.26 -10.62 1.62
N ASN A 56 1.90 -9.69 0.92
CA ASN A 56 1.50 -9.14 -0.39
C ASN A 56 0.17 -8.33 -0.40
N LYS A 57 -0.76 -8.54 0.54
CA LYS A 57 -2.08 -7.86 0.57
C LYS A 57 -2.00 -6.41 1.05
N PHE A 58 -1.13 -6.10 2.02
CA PHE A 58 -0.99 -4.73 2.52
C PHE A 58 -0.07 -3.86 1.66
N ILE A 59 0.88 -4.46 0.94
CA ILE A 59 1.60 -3.78 -0.14
C ILE A 59 0.60 -3.37 -1.22
N GLY A 60 -0.26 -4.28 -1.69
CA GLY A 60 -1.25 -3.95 -2.71
C GLY A 60 -2.27 -2.90 -2.24
N LEU A 61 -2.70 -2.94 -0.97
CA LEU A 61 -3.53 -1.89 -0.39
C LEU A 61 -2.80 -0.53 -0.34
N PHE A 62 -1.49 -0.51 -0.05
CA PHE A 62 -0.69 0.72 -0.14
C PHE A 62 -0.53 1.22 -1.58
N SER A 63 -0.34 0.32 -2.56
CA SER A 63 -0.33 0.61 -4.01
C SER A 63 -1.65 1.25 -4.46
N LEU A 64 -2.78 0.67 -4.06
CA LEU A 64 -4.12 1.17 -4.36
C LEU A 64 -4.34 2.57 -3.78
N LEU A 65 -3.99 2.76 -2.51
CA LEU A 65 -4.04 4.08 -1.87
C LEU A 65 -3.10 5.10 -2.52
N PHE A 66 -1.95 4.67 -3.05
CA PHE A 66 -1.04 5.53 -3.79
C PHE A 66 -1.70 6.03 -5.07
N GLY A 67 -2.36 5.15 -5.84
CA GLY A 67 -3.16 5.51 -7.01
C GLY A 67 -4.27 6.52 -6.71
N ILE A 68 -5.03 6.30 -5.63
CA ILE A 68 -6.03 7.27 -5.13
C ILE A 68 -5.37 8.61 -4.79
N SER A 69 -4.22 8.56 -4.09
CA SER A 69 -3.49 9.75 -3.64
C SER A 69 -2.93 10.57 -4.81
N MET A 70 -2.54 9.91 -5.91
CA MET A 70 -2.13 10.58 -7.15
C MET A 70 -3.28 11.39 -7.76
N GLY A 71 -4.44 10.76 -7.91
CA GLY A 71 -5.64 11.43 -8.41
C GLY A 71 -6.05 12.63 -7.54
N ILE A 72 -6.08 12.45 -6.21
CA ILE A 72 -6.34 13.53 -5.24
C ILE A 72 -5.36 14.69 -5.44
N PHE A 73 -4.07 14.38 -5.57
CA PHE A 73 -3.04 15.40 -5.67
C PHE A 73 -3.15 16.20 -6.97
N MET A 74 -3.34 15.52 -8.10
CA MET A 74 -3.45 16.18 -9.40
C MET A 74 -4.74 17.02 -9.50
N ASP A 75 -5.85 16.59 -8.91
CA ASP A 75 -7.05 17.43 -8.80
C ASP A 75 -6.87 18.65 -7.90
N ASN A 76 -6.09 18.52 -6.83
CA ASN A 76 -5.73 19.66 -5.99
C ASN A 76 -4.82 20.65 -6.74
N ALA A 77 -3.92 20.17 -7.59
CA ALA A 77 -3.08 21.02 -8.43
C ALA A 77 -3.92 21.78 -9.48
N ARG A 78 -4.83 21.09 -10.18
CA ARG A 78 -5.76 21.70 -11.15
C ARG A 78 -6.59 22.81 -10.53
N ARG A 79 -7.17 22.56 -9.35
CA ARG A 79 -7.97 23.56 -8.62
C ARG A 79 -7.19 24.79 -8.17
N LYS A 80 -5.87 24.67 -8.04
CA LYS A 80 -4.99 25.80 -7.73
C LYS A 80 -4.41 26.45 -8.98
N ASN A 81 -4.91 26.11 -10.17
CA ASN A 81 -4.39 26.56 -11.46
C ASN A 81 -2.88 26.28 -11.63
N LEU A 82 -2.38 25.20 -11.03
CA LEU A 82 -1.00 24.74 -11.16
C LEU A 82 -0.92 23.58 -12.14
N SER A 83 0.21 23.44 -12.84
CA SER A 83 0.49 22.35 -13.77
C SER A 83 0.55 20.99 -13.04
N PRO A 84 -0.46 20.09 -13.19
CA PRO A 84 -0.55 18.85 -12.40
C PRO A 84 0.54 17.85 -12.75
N LEU A 85 0.81 17.66 -14.04
CA LEU A 85 1.85 16.76 -14.55
C LEU A 85 3.23 17.14 -14.03
N LYS A 86 3.64 18.41 -14.16
CA LYS A 86 4.94 18.89 -13.69
C LYS A 86 5.12 18.68 -12.18
N LEU A 87 4.07 18.94 -11.40
CA LEU A 87 4.10 18.75 -9.95
C LEU A 87 4.17 17.27 -9.57
N MET A 88 3.39 16.42 -10.23
CA MET A 88 3.40 14.98 -9.98
C MET A 88 4.75 14.36 -10.38
N PHE A 89 5.30 14.77 -11.53
CA PHE A 89 6.62 14.36 -11.97
C PHE A 89 7.69 14.66 -10.93
N ARG A 90 7.71 15.87 -10.35
CA ARG A 90 8.64 16.22 -9.27
C ARG A 90 8.46 15.36 -8.03
N ARG A 91 7.22 15.03 -7.67
CA ARG A 91 6.92 14.15 -6.52
C ARG A 91 7.46 12.75 -6.75
N LEU A 92 7.25 12.21 -7.94
CA LEU A 92 7.69 10.86 -8.31
C LEU A 92 9.21 10.81 -8.48
N LEU A 93 9.84 11.86 -8.99
CA LEU A 93 11.29 11.95 -9.08
C LEU A 93 11.95 11.96 -7.69
N PHE A 94 11.37 12.68 -6.73
CA PHE A 94 11.81 12.60 -5.34
C PHE A 94 11.66 11.17 -4.78
N LEU A 95 10.51 10.53 -5.04
CA LEU A 95 10.27 9.16 -4.60
C LEU A 95 11.22 8.15 -5.25
N LEU A 96 11.60 8.38 -6.51
CA LEU A 96 12.57 7.58 -7.26
C LEU A 96 13.96 7.69 -6.64
N ILE A 97 14.42 8.91 -6.31
CA ILE A 97 15.69 9.13 -5.61
C ILE A 97 15.69 8.41 -4.26
N VAL A 98 14.63 8.58 -3.47
CA VAL A 98 14.51 7.89 -2.18
C VAL A 98 14.53 6.38 -2.39
N GLY A 99 13.78 5.86 -3.35
CA GLY A 99 13.73 4.42 -3.66
C GLY A 99 15.08 3.85 -4.09
N ILE A 100 15.91 4.61 -4.80
CA ILE A 100 17.31 4.22 -5.11
C ILE A 100 18.16 4.20 -3.83
N MET A 101 18.07 5.26 -3.01
CA MET A 101 18.84 5.35 -1.76
C MET A 101 18.46 4.25 -0.75
N THR A 102 17.19 3.87 -0.71
CA THR A 102 16.67 2.86 0.21
C THR A 102 16.51 1.48 -0.44
N PHE A 103 17.05 1.28 -1.65
CA PHE A 103 16.93 0.02 -2.39
C PHE A 103 17.47 -1.17 -1.59
N MET A 104 18.58 -0.96 -0.86
CA MET A 104 19.19 -1.98 0.01
C MET A 104 18.28 -2.45 1.15
N PHE A 105 17.22 -1.70 1.46
CA PHE A 105 16.25 -2.00 2.52
C PHE A 105 14.90 -2.50 1.99
N LEU A 106 14.84 -2.98 0.74
CA LEU A 106 13.66 -3.59 0.12
C LEU A 106 12.41 -2.68 0.12
N THR A 107 12.60 -1.36 0.07
CA THR A 107 11.47 -0.43 0.08
C THR A 107 10.68 -0.44 -1.24
N PRO A 108 9.35 -0.31 -1.21
CA PRO A 108 8.50 -0.33 -2.40
C PRO A 108 8.57 0.99 -3.21
N PHE A 109 9.36 1.97 -2.81
CA PHE A 109 9.33 3.31 -3.42
C PHE A 109 9.80 3.35 -4.87
N LEU A 110 10.78 2.51 -5.24
CA LEU A 110 11.30 2.44 -6.60
C LEU A 110 10.23 1.99 -7.62
N PRO A 111 9.57 0.82 -7.46
CA PRO A 111 8.53 0.40 -8.40
C PRO A 111 7.36 1.38 -8.43
N TYR A 112 6.97 1.96 -7.29
CA TYR A 112 5.88 2.92 -7.21
C TYR A 112 6.19 4.21 -7.97
N ALA A 113 7.43 4.68 -7.91
CA ALA A 113 7.85 5.86 -8.65
C ALA A 113 7.81 5.60 -10.16
N ILE A 114 8.34 4.47 -10.62
CA ILE A 114 8.39 4.09 -12.05
C ILE A 114 6.97 3.93 -12.61
N ILE A 115 6.14 3.10 -11.96
CA ILE A 115 4.75 2.87 -12.37
C ILE A 115 3.96 4.18 -12.30
N GLY A 116 4.21 5.02 -11.28
CA GLY A 116 3.60 6.34 -11.14
C GLY A 116 3.95 7.30 -12.27
N LEU A 117 5.15 7.21 -12.85
CA LEU A 117 5.51 8.05 -13.99
C LEU A 117 4.61 7.76 -15.19
N ILE A 118 4.25 6.50 -15.41
CA ILE A 118 3.35 6.07 -16.48
C ILE A 118 1.90 6.46 -16.13
N ILE A 119 1.45 6.11 -14.93
CA ILE A 119 0.06 6.31 -14.49
C ILE A 119 -0.31 7.80 -14.41
N MET A 120 0.65 8.72 -14.20
CA MET A 120 0.33 10.16 -14.20
C MET A 120 -0.24 10.64 -15.55
N PHE A 121 0.18 10.05 -16.67
CA PHE A 121 -0.35 10.40 -17.99
C PHE A 121 -1.78 9.89 -18.17
N VAL A 122 -2.06 8.69 -17.66
CA VAL A 122 -3.42 8.12 -17.59
C VAL A 122 -4.32 8.99 -16.70
N GLU A 123 -3.81 9.47 -15.56
CA GLU A 123 -4.52 10.44 -14.72
C GLU A 123 -4.89 11.69 -15.51
N ASN A 124 -3.94 12.18 -16.31
CA ASN A 124 -4.07 13.46 -16.97
C ASN A 124 -5.27 13.52 -17.92
N LEU A 125 -5.61 12.38 -18.53
CA LEU A 125 -6.74 12.21 -19.44
C LEU A 125 -8.10 12.38 -18.76
N LYS A 126 -8.21 12.16 -17.44
CA LYS A 126 -9.46 12.30 -16.65
C LYS A 126 -10.66 11.49 -17.16
N LYS A 127 -10.41 10.38 -17.85
CA LYS A 127 -11.46 9.51 -18.40
C LYS A 127 -11.47 8.16 -17.66
N PRO A 128 -12.40 7.93 -16.71
CA PRO A 128 -12.42 6.68 -15.95
C PRO A 128 -12.62 5.44 -16.85
N LYS A 129 -13.36 5.57 -17.96
CA LYS A 129 -13.51 4.49 -18.95
C LYS A 129 -12.17 4.10 -19.61
N LEU A 130 -11.28 5.06 -19.90
CA LEU A 130 -9.96 4.76 -20.45
C LEU A 130 -9.08 4.09 -19.40
N THR A 131 -9.10 4.56 -18.14
CA THR A 131 -8.36 3.94 -17.04
C THR A 131 -8.82 2.49 -16.81
N LEU A 132 -10.13 2.22 -16.96
CA LEU A 132 -10.67 0.86 -16.91
C LEU A 132 -10.15 0.00 -18.09
N ILE A 133 -10.09 0.56 -19.29
CA ILE A 133 -9.51 -0.15 -20.46
C ILE A 133 -8.03 -0.47 -20.20
N PHE A 134 -7.24 0.49 -19.72
CA PHE A 134 -5.84 0.24 -19.35
C PHE A 134 -5.71 -0.83 -18.27
N LEU A 135 -6.56 -0.80 -17.25
CA LEU A 135 -6.60 -1.84 -16.21
C LEU A 135 -6.86 -3.22 -16.82
N ILE A 136 -7.87 -3.36 -17.68
CA ILE A 136 -8.20 -4.63 -18.36
C ILE A 136 -7.03 -5.09 -19.25
N VAL A 137 -6.41 -4.19 -20.01
CA VAL A 137 -5.24 -4.51 -20.84
C VAL A 137 -4.08 -5.02 -19.98
N VAL A 138 -3.82 -4.40 -18.83
CA VAL A 138 -2.76 -4.86 -17.91
C VAL A 138 -3.10 -6.24 -17.34
N ILE A 139 -4.36 -6.51 -16.97
CA ILE A 139 -4.81 -7.85 -16.52
C ILE A 139 -4.59 -8.88 -17.63
N LEU A 140 -4.98 -8.58 -18.87
CA LEU A 140 -4.79 -9.51 -19.99
C LEU A 140 -3.31 -9.73 -20.31
N SER A 141 -2.49 -8.67 -20.27
CA SER A 141 -1.04 -8.81 -20.43
C SER A 141 -0.42 -9.63 -19.31
N PHE A 142 -0.93 -9.52 -18.09
CA PHE A 142 -0.48 -10.32 -16.96
C PHE A 142 -0.73 -11.80 -17.22
N ILE A 143 -1.97 -12.15 -17.58
CA ILE A 143 -2.35 -13.53 -17.89
C ILE A 143 -1.47 -14.07 -19.03
N ALA A 144 -1.26 -13.28 -20.09
CA ALA A 144 -0.39 -13.68 -21.19
C ALA A 144 1.07 -13.90 -20.76
N ILE A 145 1.68 -12.97 -20.01
CA ILE A 145 3.07 -13.07 -19.54
C ILE A 145 3.24 -14.23 -18.55
N SER A 146 2.22 -14.48 -17.72
CA SER A 146 2.25 -15.55 -16.72
C SER A 146 2.36 -16.95 -17.32
N ILE A 147 2.05 -17.11 -18.61
CA ILE A 147 2.24 -18.35 -19.37
C ILE A 147 3.73 -18.55 -19.75
N TYR A 148 4.54 -17.49 -19.80
CA TYR A 148 5.87 -17.50 -20.41
C TYR A 148 7.06 -17.08 -19.51
N GLN A 149 6.86 -16.40 -18.37
CA GLN A 149 7.97 -15.80 -17.58
C GLN A 149 7.88 -15.88 -16.04
N ASN A 150 9.07 -15.82 -15.41
CA ASN A 150 9.38 -15.91 -13.97
C ASN A 150 8.78 -14.81 -13.05
N ASN A 151 8.74 -15.16 -11.75
CA ASN A 151 8.21 -14.44 -10.57
C ASN A 151 8.42 -12.91 -10.46
N PHE A 152 9.52 -12.32 -10.97
CA PHE A 152 9.80 -10.88 -10.77
C PHE A 152 8.85 -9.94 -11.53
N PHE A 153 8.41 -10.32 -12.73
CA PHE A 153 7.44 -9.52 -13.49
C PHE A 153 6.10 -9.43 -12.77
N HIS A 154 5.76 -10.46 -11.99
CA HIS A 154 4.44 -10.59 -11.40
C HIS A 154 4.14 -9.56 -10.30
N LEU A 155 5.10 -9.30 -9.41
CA LEU A 155 4.94 -8.31 -8.34
C LEU A 155 4.76 -6.89 -8.88
N ASN A 156 5.53 -6.51 -9.91
CA ASN A 156 5.42 -5.18 -10.53
C ASN A 156 4.07 -4.98 -11.23
N ILE A 157 3.53 -6.04 -11.82
CA ILE A 157 2.21 -5.98 -12.46
C ILE A 157 1.10 -5.89 -11.40
N ALA A 158 1.18 -6.65 -10.30
CA ALA A 158 0.22 -6.53 -9.19
C ALA A 158 0.15 -5.09 -8.63
N ILE A 159 1.31 -4.46 -8.38
CA ILE A 159 1.39 -3.04 -7.98
C ILE A 159 0.72 -2.14 -9.02
N THR A 160 0.95 -2.39 -10.31
CA THR A 160 0.33 -1.62 -11.40
C THR A 160 -1.19 -1.75 -11.40
N LEU A 161 -1.71 -2.98 -11.21
CA LEU A 161 -3.14 -3.27 -11.14
C LEU A 161 -3.80 -2.54 -9.97
N ASP A 162 -3.27 -2.68 -8.76
CA ASP A 162 -3.78 -2.02 -7.57
C ASP A 162 -3.79 -0.49 -7.73
N MET A 163 -2.71 0.06 -8.27
CA MET A 163 -2.55 1.49 -8.43
C MET A 163 -3.47 2.07 -9.52
N LEU A 164 -3.68 1.36 -10.63
CA LEU A 164 -4.68 1.72 -11.66
C LEU A 164 -6.10 1.59 -11.11
N LEU A 165 -6.40 0.55 -10.33
CA LEU A 165 -7.69 0.37 -9.68
C LEU A 165 -7.97 1.55 -8.72
N GLY A 166 -7.00 1.92 -7.89
CA GLY A 166 -7.09 3.09 -7.01
C GLY A 166 -7.35 4.39 -7.79
N LEU A 167 -6.65 4.59 -8.90
CA LEU A 167 -6.86 5.74 -9.78
C LEU A 167 -8.27 5.73 -10.41
N PHE A 168 -8.75 4.58 -10.87
CA PHE A 168 -10.09 4.42 -11.44
C PHE A 168 -11.18 4.74 -10.41
N LEU A 169 -11.06 4.23 -9.18
CA LEU A 169 -11.99 4.51 -8.08
C LEU A 169 -12.02 6.00 -7.72
N TRP A 170 -10.88 6.68 -7.83
CA TRP A 170 -10.83 8.13 -7.66
C TRP A 170 -11.52 8.87 -8.80
N GLN A 171 -11.14 8.58 -10.06
CA GLN A 171 -11.67 9.26 -11.24
C GLN A 171 -13.17 9.04 -11.46
N SER A 172 -13.70 7.88 -11.05
CA SER A 172 -15.13 7.57 -11.08
C SER A 172 -15.93 8.34 -10.03
N GLY A 173 -15.29 9.01 -9.07
CA GLY A 173 -15.95 9.75 -7.99
C GLY A 173 -16.52 8.85 -6.88
N THR A 174 -16.47 7.53 -7.04
CA THR A 174 -17.08 6.54 -6.15
C THR A 174 -16.57 6.63 -4.71
N ILE A 175 -15.27 6.91 -4.51
CA ILE A 175 -14.67 7.09 -3.18
C ILE A 175 -15.18 8.36 -2.49
N SER A 176 -15.31 9.47 -3.25
CA SER A 176 -15.76 10.74 -2.68
C SER A 176 -17.24 10.67 -2.28
N ASN A 177 -18.03 9.91 -3.04
CA ASN A 177 -19.47 9.72 -2.83
C ASN A 177 -19.78 8.31 -2.28
N PHE A 178 -18.94 7.77 -1.39
CA PHE A 178 -19.05 6.38 -0.91
C PHE A 178 -20.45 5.98 -0.42
N LYS A 179 -21.19 6.91 0.20
CA LYS A 179 -22.57 6.65 0.68
C LYS A 179 -23.55 6.40 -0.46
N GLU A 180 -23.40 7.11 -1.58
CA GLU A 180 -24.22 6.95 -2.78
C GLU A 180 -23.89 5.62 -3.47
N TYR A 181 -22.60 5.28 -3.55
CA TYR A 181 -22.11 4.07 -4.20
C TYR A 181 -22.06 2.84 -3.29
N LYS A 182 -22.69 2.89 -2.11
CA LYS A 182 -22.62 1.84 -1.09
C LYS A 182 -23.05 0.47 -1.63
N ARG A 183 -24.12 0.44 -2.45
CA ARG A 183 -24.65 -0.80 -3.04
C ARG A 183 -23.66 -1.42 -4.02
N GLN A 184 -23.03 -0.61 -4.87
CA GLN A 184 -22.03 -1.10 -5.83
C GLN A 184 -20.84 -1.71 -5.10
N TYR A 185 -20.35 -1.08 -4.04
CA TYR A 185 -19.28 -1.65 -3.21
C TYR A 185 -19.67 -2.97 -2.52
N LEU A 186 -20.91 -3.10 -2.04
CA LEU A 186 -21.40 -4.37 -1.48
C LEU A 186 -21.48 -5.47 -2.55
N VAL A 187 -21.97 -5.14 -3.74
CA VAL A 187 -22.02 -6.10 -4.86
C VAL A 187 -20.61 -6.51 -5.27
N SER A 188 -19.68 -5.57 -5.41
CA SER A 188 -18.27 -5.87 -5.70
C SER A 188 -17.61 -6.71 -4.61
N LEU A 189 -17.95 -6.51 -3.33
CA LEU A 189 -17.47 -7.32 -2.22
C LEU A 189 -17.94 -8.78 -2.37
N ILE A 190 -19.24 -8.99 -2.61
CA ILE A 190 -19.82 -10.34 -2.75
C ILE A 190 -19.24 -11.05 -3.97
N ILE A 191 -19.21 -10.37 -5.13
CA ILE A 191 -18.63 -10.92 -6.36
C ILE A 191 -17.16 -11.25 -6.16
N GLY A 192 -16.39 -10.35 -5.53
CA GLY A 192 -14.98 -10.57 -5.23
C GLY A 192 -14.76 -11.80 -4.36
N LEU A 193 -15.54 -11.95 -3.27
CA LEU A 193 -15.46 -13.12 -2.40
C LEU A 193 -15.79 -14.42 -3.15
N ILE A 194 -16.84 -14.41 -3.99
CA ILE A 194 -17.19 -15.57 -4.83
C ILE A 194 -16.03 -15.92 -5.76
N ILE A 195 -15.46 -14.94 -6.47
CA ILE A 195 -14.34 -15.19 -7.39
C ILE A 195 -13.15 -15.78 -6.63
N ILE A 196 -12.77 -15.23 -5.48
CA ILE A 196 -11.66 -15.80 -4.68
C ILE A 196 -11.94 -17.25 -4.30
N THR A 197 -13.12 -17.53 -3.74
CA THR A 197 -13.47 -18.91 -3.35
C THR A 197 -13.48 -19.86 -4.54
N LEU A 198 -13.94 -19.42 -5.71
CA LEU A 198 -13.92 -20.22 -6.92
C LEU A 198 -12.49 -20.49 -7.40
N VAL A 199 -11.60 -19.50 -7.35
CA VAL A 199 -10.20 -19.71 -7.78
C VAL A 199 -9.46 -20.59 -6.77
N ASP A 200 -9.67 -20.41 -5.47
CA ASP A 200 -9.08 -21.27 -4.42
C ASP A 200 -9.55 -22.73 -4.55
N LEU A 201 -10.84 -22.94 -4.83
CA LEU A 201 -11.37 -24.28 -5.12
C LEU A 201 -10.77 -24.85 -6.41
N ASN A 202 -10.68 -24.05 -7.48
CA ASN A 202 -10.08 -24.52 -8.72
C ASN A 202 -8.61 -24.90 -8.53
N TRP A 203 -7.83 -24.18 -7.72
CA TRP A 203 -6.46 -24.58 -7.39
C TRP A 203 -6.41 -25.95 -6.67
N MET A 204 -7.38 -26.24 -5.81
CA MET A 204 -7.46 -27.52 -5.10
C MET A 204 -7.75 -28.70 -6.05
N TYR A 205 -8.44 -28.46 -7.18
CA TYR A 205 -8.90 -29.51 -8.09
C TYR A 205 -8.20 -29.54 -9.45
N PHE A 206 -7.60 -28.43 -9.88
CA PHE A 206 -6.92 -28.26 -11.16
C PHE A 206 -5.46 -27.86 -10.90
N ASP A 207 -4.54 -28.54 -11.58
CA ASP A 207 -3.09 -28.42 -11.41
C ASP A 207 -2.50 -27.13 -12.02
N PHE A 208 -3.16 -26.00 -11.75
CA PHE A 208 -2.70 -24.67 -12.17
C PHE A 208 -1.51 -24.21 -11.34
N ASP A 209 -0.62 -23.44 -11.96
CA ASP A 209 0.52 -22.83 -11.27
C ASP A 209 0.06 -21.96 -10.10
N LYS A 210 0.43 -22.36 -8.88
CA LYS A 210 0.11 -21.68 -7.62
C LYS A 210 0.53 -20.21 -7.65
N ASN A 211 1.65 -19.88 -8.29
CA ASN A 211 2.15 -18.51 -8.35
C ASN A 211 1.24 -17.62 -9.21
N LEU A 212 0.83 -18.12 -10.38
CA LEU A 212 -0.06 -17.41 -11.30
C LEU A 212 -1.39 -17.08 -10.62
N ILE A 213 -1.96 -18.05 -9.90
CA ILE A 213 -3.19 -17.87 -9.13
C ILE A 213 -3.00 -16.83 -8.03
N LEU A 214 -1.92 -16.94 -7.24
CA LEU A 214 -1.63 -16.01 -6.15
C LEU A 214 -1.53 -14.55 -6.65
N TYR A 215 -0.86 -14.32 -7.77
CA TYR A 215 -0.68 -12.97 -8.31
C TYR A 215 -1.95 -12.38 -8.97
N LEU A 216 -2.88 -13.19 -9.48
CA LEU A 216 -4.19 -12.71 -9.97
C LEU A 216 -5.17 -12.44 -8.83
N ILE A 217 -5.17 -13.32 -7.82
CA ILE A 217 -6.05 -13.20 -6.66
C ILE A 217 -5.63 -12.03 -5.77
N THR A 218 -4.33 -11.75 -5.62
CA THR A 218 -3.84 -10.76 -4.65
C THR A 218 -4.41 -9.35 -4.87
N PRO A 219 -4.46 -8.76 -6.09
CA PRO A 219 -5.12 -7.46 -6.32
C PRO A 219 -6.64 -7.49 -6.08
N LEU A 220 -7.28 -8.65 -6.17
CA LEU A 220 -8.69 -8.79 -5.83
C LEU A 220 -8.89 -8.83 -4.31
N GLN A 221 -8.03 -9.55 -3.59
CA GLN A 221 -7.99 -9.57 -2.13
C GLN A 221 -7.74 -8.17 -1.55
N THR A 222 -6.77 -7.43 -2.10
CA THR A 222 -6.46 -6.05 -1.68
C THR A 222 -7.68 -5.15 -1.84
N PHE A 223 -8.41 -5.29 -2.96
CA PHE A 223 -9.62 -4.54 -3.21
C PHE A 223 -10.73 -4.87 -2.21
N ILE A 224 -10.92 -6.15 -1.87
CA ILE A 224 -11.86 -6.59 -0.84
C ILE A 224 -11.48 -6.02 0.52
N TYR A 225 -10.21 -6.11 0.93
CA TYR A 225 -9.73 -5.50 2.17
C TYR A 225 -9.97 -3.99 2.19
N PHE A 226 -9.71 -3.30 1.08
CA PHE A 226 -10.00 -1.87 0.95
C PHE A 226 -11.49 -1.57 1.14
N ILE A 227 -12.38 -2.34 0.52
CA ILE A 227 -13.84 -2.17 0.67
C ILE A 227 -14.25 -2.41 2.13
N LEU A 228 -13.82 -3.51 2.74
CA LEU A 228 -14.12 -3.85 4.13
C LEU A 228 -13.70 -2.72 5.08
N LEU A 229 -12.47 -2.22 4.93
CA LEU A 229 -11.98 -1.11 5.74
C LEU A 229 -12.73 0.20 5.47
N MET A 230 -13.15 0.46 4.23
CA MET A 230 -14.01 1.60 3.89
C MET A 230 -15.37 1.52 4.59
N PHE A 231 -15.97 0.32 4.71
CA PHE A 231 -17.19 0.10 5.48
C PHE A 231 -16.98 0.25 6.99
N ILE A 232 -15.95 -0.40 7.53
CA ILE A 232 -15.62 -0.38 8.96
C ILE A 232 -15.37 1.07 9.44
N THR A 233 -14.68 1.87 8.63
CA THR A 233 -14.37 3.28 8.95
C THR A 233 -15.56 4.24 8.81
N GLN A 234 -16.75 3.78 8.38
CA GLN A 234 -17.98 4.56 8.44
C GLN A 234 -18.50 4.74 9.87
N SER A 235 -18.21 3.79 10.76
CA SER A 235 -18.62 3.88 12.16
C SER A 235 -17.81 4.94 12.91
N GLN A 236 -18.49 5.90 13.52
CA GLN A 236 -17.84 6.97 14.28
C GLN A 236 -17.09 6.43 15.51
N ARG A 237 -17.62 5.39 16.15
CA ARG A 237 -16.93 4.71 17.27
C ARG A 237 -15.61 4.13 16.80
N VAL A 238 -15.63 3.35 15.71
CA VAL A 238 -14.42 2.74 15.16
C VAL A 238 -13.38 3.80 14.77
N ARG A 239 -13.83 4.90 14.16
CA ARG A 239 -12.95 6.02 13.81
C ARG A 239 -12.25 6.63 15.03
N GLN A 240 -12.91 6.69 16.18
CA GLN A 240 -12.31 7.19 17.42
C GLN A 240 -11.23 6.25 17.94
N TRP A 241 -11.46 4.94 17.90
CA TRP A 241 -10.47 3.92 18.26
C TRP A 241 -9.27 3.92 17.31
N LEU A 242 -9.51 4.15 16.01
CA LEU A 242 -8.48 4.20 14.98
C LEU A 242 -7.79 5.57 14.82
N LYS A 243 -7.99 6.51 15.76
CA LYS A 243 -7.28 7.81 15.76
C LYS A 243 -5.75 7.68 15.71
N PRO A 244 -5.09 6.71 16.38
CA PRO A 244 -3.65 6.50 16.23
C PRO A 244 -3.28 6.14 14.78
N ALA A 245 -4.01 5.22 14.16
CA ALA A 245 -3.81 4.84 12.77
C ALA A 245 -4.02 6.03 11.83
N GLU A 246 -5.05 6.86 12.06
CA GLU A 246 -5.25 8.10 11.30
C GLU A 246 -3.98 8.95 11.31
N LYS A 247 -3.43 9.24 12.50
CA LYS A 247 -2.21 10.05 12.66
C LYS A 247 -1.02 9.44 11.92
N VAL A 248 -0.82 8.13 12.06
CA VAL A 248 0.26 7.41 11.37
C VAL A 248 0.10 7.53 9.85
N GLY A 249 -1.11 7.37 9.33
CA GLY A 249 -1.38 7.52 7.91
C GLY A 249 -1.34 8.96 7.38
N LYS A 250 -1.47 9.98 8.24
CA LYS A 250 -1.21 11.39 7.87
C LYS A 250 0.27 11.64 7.60
N THR A 251 1.15 10.87 8.25
CA THR A 251 2.61 10.94 8.14
C THR A 251 3.17 9.61 7.63
N ALA A 252 2.49 9.06 6.63
CA ALA A 252 2.72 7.72 6.12
C ALA A 252 4.13 7.50 5.57
N PHE A 253 4.69 8.48 4.87
CA PHE A 253 6.01 8.36 4.27
C PHE A 253 7.11 8.39 5.33
N THR A 254 6.99 9.29 6.32
CA THR A 254 7.86 9.27 7.49
C THR A 254 7.77 7.94 8.23
N ASN A 255 6.55 7.46 8.51
CA ASN A 255 6.36 6.27 9.32
C ASN A 255 6.78 4.99 8.61
N PHE A 256 6.64 4.93 7.28
CA PHE A 256 7.14 3.81 6.50
C PHE A 256 8.67 3.69 6.58
N ILE A 257 9.40 4.81 6.56
CA ILE A 257 10.86 4.80 6.77
C ILE A 257 11.18 4.49 8.24
N LEU A 258 10.46 5.12 9.17
CA LEU A 258 10.69 4.95 10.60
C LEU A 258 10.53 3.49 11.06
N GLN A 259 9.52 2.77 10.59
CA GLN A 259 9.34 1.36 10.93
C GLN A 259 10.55 0.51 10.47
N ILE A 260 11.10 0.74 9.28
CA ILE A 260 12.24 -0.02 8.76
C ILE A 260 13.48 0.28 9.60
N LEU A 261 13.70 1.55 9.96
CA LEU A 261 14.81 1.94 10.83
C LEU A 261 14.67 1.32 12.23
N LEU A 262 13.47 1.33 12.81
CA LEU A 262 13.20 0.73 14.12
C LEU A 262 13.37 -0.79 14.10
N LEU A 263 12.84 -1.48 13.08
CA LEU A 263 13.00 -2.92 12.92
C LEU A 263 14.49 -3.30 12.80
N ASN A 264 15.24 -2.64 11.91
CA ASN A 264 16.69 -2.87 11.79
C ASN A 264 17.42 -2.63 13.12
N LEU A 265 17.09 -1.55 13.84
CA LEU A 265 17.73 -1.22 15.11
C LEU A 265 17.43 -2.27 16.19
N ILE A 266 16.16 -2.64 16.35
CA ILE A 266 15.72 -3.62 17.35
C ILE A 266 16.34 -4.99 17.05
N ILE A 267 16.29 -5.45 15.81
CA ILE A 267 16.83 -6.78 15.45
C ILE A 267 18.36 -6.80 15.60
N ARG A 268 19.05 -5.71 15.25
CA ARG A 268 20.50 -5.61 15.45
C ARG A 268 20.91 -5.64 16.92
N ILE A 269 20.18 -4.96 17.80
CA ILE A 269 20.52 -4.88 19.23
C ILE A 269 20.17 -6.16 19.98
N PHE A 270 18.99 -6.74 19.71
CA PHE A 270 18.45 -7.84 20.51
C PHE A 270 18.66 -9.22 19.89
N PHE A 271 18.94 -9.31 18.59
CA PHE A 271 19.04 -10.56 17.84
C PHE A 271 20.34 -10.66 17.03
N ASN A 272 21.33 -9.81 17.27
CA ASN A 272 22.64 -9.83 16.58
C ASN A 272 22.55 -9.91 15.04
N SER A 273 21.51 -9.29 14.46
CA SER A 273 21.25 -9.33 13.03
C SER A 273 20.96 -10.73 12.46
N SER A 274 20.47 -11.67 13.28
CA SER A 274 19.85 -12.92 12.84
C SER A 274 18.37 -12.72 12.50
N CYS A 275 17.83 -13.54 11.61
CA CYS A 275 16.42 -13.46 11.24
C CYS A 275 15.56 -13.92 12.44
N PRO A 276 14.57 -13.13 12.92
CA PRO A 276 13.75 -13.56 14.04
C PRO A 276 12.81 -14.72 13.64
N THR A 277 12.53 -15.62 14.58
CA THR A 277 11.45 -16.59 14.41
C THR A 277 10.09 -15.88 14.31
N PRO A 278 9.07 -16.47 13.66
CA PRO A 278 7.73 -15.89 13.56
C PRO A 278 7.10 -15.45 14.90
N SER A 279 7.28 -16.22 15.97
CA SER A 279 6.82 -15.78 17.31
C SER A 279 7.53 -14.52 17.81
N ARG A 280 8.84 -14.41 17.59
CA ARG A 280 9.63 -13.22 17.94
C ARG A 280 9.29 -12.02 17.06
N SER A 281 9.00 -12.27 15.78
CA SER A 281 8.65 -11.23 14.79
C SER A 281 7.36 -10.49 15.18
N ILE A 282 6.35 -11.19 15.72
CA ILE A 282 5.13 -10.58 16.28
C ILE A 282 5.50 -9.59 17.39
N LEU A 283 6.32 -10.01 18.35
CA LEU A 283 6.70 -9.16 19.49
C LEU A 283 7.43 -7.90 19.02
N ILE A 284 8.41 -8.07 18.13
CA ILE A 284 9.18 -6.97 17.53
C ILE A 284 8.24 -6.00 16.78
N SER A 285 7.26 -6.54 16.07
CA SER A 285 6.27 -5.76 15.33
C SER A 285 5.38 -4.93 16.24
N VAL A 286 4.85 -5.52 17.32
CA VAL A 286 4.03 -4.81 18.31
C VAL A 286 4.84 -3.68 18.96
N ILE A 287 6.08 -3.95 19.38
CA ILE A 287 6.97 -2.93 19.97
C ILE A 287 7.22 -1.79 18.97
N THR A 288 7.52 -2.12 17.72
CA THR A 288 7.76 -1.14 16.66
C THR A 288 6.53 -0.27 16.42
N ILE A 289 5.34 -0.87 16.32
CA ILE A 289 4.07 -0.16 16.16
C ILE A 289 3.82 0.80 17.32
N LEU A 290 4.05 0.37 18.56
CA LEU A 290 3.85 1.20 19.75
C LEU A 290 4.81 2.40 19.76
N ILE A 291 6.11 2.18 19.56
CA ILE A 291 7.11 3.25 19.51
C ILE A 291 6.77 4.23 18.40
N MET A 292 6.55 3.74 17.17
CA MET A 292 6.21 4.56 16.01
C MET A 292 4.92 5.39 16.24
N SER A 293 3.89 4.79 16.85
CA SER A 293 2.63 5.46 17.16
C SER A 293 2.80 6.58 18.18
N VAL A 294 3.60 6.34 19.23
CA VAL A 294 3.91 7.33 20.27
C VAL A 294 4.71 8.49 19.67
N LEU A 295 5.79 8.18 18.93
CA LEU A 295 6.62 9.18 18.25
C LEU A 295 5.78 10.04 17.30
N THR A 296 4.93 9.43 16.48
CA THR A 296 4.01 10.15 15.58
C THR A 296 3.07 11.06 16.37
N LYS A 297 2.48 10.56 17.46
CA LYS A 297 1.54 11.31 18.30
C LYS A 297 2.22 12.53 18.92
N VAL A 298 3.45 12.38 19.43
CA VAL A 298 4.24 13.45 20.03
C VAL A 298 4.65 14.47 18.97
N TRP A 299 5.17 14.02 17.83
CA TRP A 299 5.59 14.87 16.72
C TRP A 299 4.44 15.77 16.22
N LEU A 300 3.24 15.19 16.05
CA LEU A 300 2.07 15.91 15.58
C LEU A 300 1.49 16.92 16.59
N LYS A 301 2.00 16.98 17.83
CA LYS A 301 1.69 18.09 18.74
C LYS A 301 2.38 19.40 18.31
N TYR A 302 3.58 19.28 17.73
CA TYR A 302 4.41 20.43 17.36
C TYR A 302 4.38 20.73 15.85
N PHE A 303 4.21 19.71 15.02
CA PHE A 303 4.26 19.84 13.55
C PHE A 303 3.00 19.33 12.87
N LYS A 304 2.58 19.97 11.77
CA LYS A 304 1.34 19.61 11.04
C LYS A 304 1.49 18.41 10.08
N GLN A 305 2.72 18.00 9.80
CA GLN A 305 3.09 16.93 8.87
C GLN A 305 4.40 16.28 9.33
N GLY A 306 4.70 15.08 8.83
CA GLY A 306 5.96 14.41 9.16
C GLY A 306 7.16 15.09 8.49
N PRO A 307 8.37 14.85 9.01
CA PRO A 307 9.61 15.43 8.50
C PRO A 307 9.84 15.11 7.02
N LEU A 308 9.67 13.85 6.62
CA LEU A 308 9.88 13.45 5.22
C LEU A 308 8.79 14.01 4.29
N GLU A 309 7.54 14.10 4.74
CA GLU A 309 6.47 14.76 4.00
C GLU A 309 6.76 16.25 3.80
N LYS A 310 7.36 16.91 4.81
CA LYS A 310 7.78 18.31 4.69
C LYS A 310 8.83 18.48 3.61
N ILE A 311 9.88 17.64 3.61
CA ILE A 311 10.94 17.64 2.61
C ILE A 311 10.36 17.38 1.21
N TRP A 312 9.54 16.35 1.08
CA TRP A 312 8.89 15.99 -0.18
C TRP A 312 8.01 17.12 -0.73
N ARG A 313 7.28 17.81 0.14
CA ARG A 313 6.45 18.97 -0.23
C ARG A 313 7.30 20.17 -0.67
N MET A 314 8.38 20.47 0.05
CA MET A 314 9.31 21.54 -0.32
C MET A 314 9.93 21.28 -1.70
N TRP A 315 10.35 20.05 -1.96
CA TRP A 315 10.86 19.63 -3.28
C TRP A 315 9.84 19.85 -4.40
N THR A 316 8.61 19.37 -4.17
CA THR A 316 7.52 19.41 -5.15
C THR A 316 7.20 20.84 -5.60
N TYR A 317 7.08 21.75 -4.64
CA TYR A 317 6.67 23.14 -4.88
C TYR A 317 7.84 24.10 -5.04
N LYS A 318 9.09 23.61 -5.11
CA LYS A 318 10.28 24.44 -5.32
C LYS A 318 10.10 25.34 -6.55
N ASN A 319 10.33 26.64 -6.41
CA ASN A 319 10.19 27.66 -7.46
C ASN A 319 8.75 27.89 -7.97
N ILE A 320 7.73 27.48 -7.22
CA ILE A 320 6.35 27.93 -7.46
C ILE A 320 6.11 29.07 -6.48
N GLN A 321 6.37 30.30 -6.93
CA GLN A 321 5.98 31.49 -6.18
C GLN A 321 4.47 31.41 -5.94
N ASN A 322 4.06 31.57 -4.67
CA ASN A 322 2.65 31.80 -4.35
C ASN A 322 2.26 33.11 -5.05
N LYS A 323 1.61 33.01 -6.22
CA LYS A 323 0.80 34.11 -6.73
C LYS A 323 -0.52 34.13 -5.97
#